data_AF-A0A8I6YHL8-F1
#
_entry.id   AF-A0A8I6YHL8-F1
#
_cell.length_a   1.000
_cell.length_b   1.000
_cell.length_c   1.000
_cell.angle_alpha   90.00
_cell.angle_beta   90.00
_cell.angle_gamma   90.00
#
_symmetry.space_group_name_H-M   'P 1'
#
loop_
_entity.id
_entity.type
_entity.pdbx_description
1 polymer ?
#
loop_
_entity_poly.entity_id
_entity_poly.type
_entity_poly.pdbx_seq_one_letter_code
_entity_poly.pdbx_strand_id
1 'polypeptide(L)' 'MPVMNGYEATRRIREEEIRYGIRTPIIALTANFAAEGLQDAMEARMDLHLTKPISKPRFAQIVLDLCNQVQN' A
#
# COMPACT_ATOMS: atom_id res chain seq x y z
N MET A 1 7.20 -7.76 9.74
CA MET A 1 6.34 -7.38 10.88
C MET A 1 6.01 -8.65 11.65
N PRO A 2 6.49 -8.83 12.89
CA PRO A 2 6.37 -10.11 13.61
C PRO A 2 5.01 -10.37 14.27
N VAL A 3 4.20 -9.32 14.54
CA VAL A 3 2.93 -9.44 15.29
C VAL A 3 1.70 -9.41 14.37
N MET A 4 1.77 -8.63 13.28
CA MET A 4 0.67 -8.39 12.34
C MET A 4 1.25 -8.32 10.95
N ASN A 5 0.57 -8.83 9.93
CA ASN A 5 1.01 -8.72 8.55
C ASN A 5 0.54 -7.38 7.92
N GLY A 6 1.08 -7.04 6.74
CA GLY A 6 0.73 -5.79 6.07
C GLY A 6 -0.74 -5.69 5.67
N TYR A 7 -1.36 -6.80 5.27
CA TYR A 7 -2.77 -6.84 4.83
C TYR A 7 -3.73 -6.52 5.97
N GLU A 8 -3.53 -7.15 7.13
CA GLU A 8 -4.29 -6.87 8.35
C GLU A 8 -4.07 -5.44 8.83
N ALA A 9 -2.82 -4.94 8.77
CA ALA A 9 -2.53 -3.55 9.10
C ALA A 9 -3.30 -2.58 8.18
N THR A 10 -3.34 -2.86 6.87
CA THR A 10 -4.11 -2.05 5.90
C THR A 10 -5.60 -2.07 6.21
N ARG A 11 -6.21 -3.22 6.49
CA ARG A 11 -7.63 -3.30 6.85
C ARG A 11 -7.96 -2.40 8.04
N ARG A 12 -7.14 -2.43 9.10
CA ARG A 12 -7.30 -1.55 10.27
C ARG A 12 -7.11 -0.07 9.92
N ILE A 13 -6.15 0.27 9.07
CA ILE A 13 -5.98 1.65 8.60
C ILE A 13 -7.24 2.10 7.84
N ARG A 14 -7.84 1.25 6.99
CA ARG A 14 -9.08 1.58 6.27
C ARG A 14 -10.26 1.82 7.21
N GLU A 15 -10.35 1.09 8.32
CA GLU A 15 -11.37 1.34 9.36
C GLU A 15 -11.19 2.71 10.02
N GLU A 16 -9.94 3.08 10.37
CA GLU A 16 -9.64 4.39 10.94
C GLU A 16 -9.83 5.52 9.92
N GLU A 17 -9.53 5.29 8.64
CA GLU A 17 -9.80 6.24 7.56
C GLU A 17 -11.29 6.59 7.45
N ILE A 18 -12.17 5.60 7.56
CA ILE A 18 -13.63 5.82 7.60
C ILE A 18 -13.99 6.66 8.83
N ARG A 19 -13.42 6.35 10.00
CA ARG A 19 -13.69 7.07 11.25
C ARG A 19 -13.28 8.54 11.16
N TYR A 20 -12.13 8.83 10.57
CA TYR A 20 -11.57 10.18 10.51
C TYR A 20 -11.91 10.93 9.21
N GLY A 21 -12.57 10.28 8.25
CA GLY A 21 -12.89 10.88 6.95
C GLY A 21 -11.66 11.24 6.11
N ILE A 22 -10.57 10.48 6.27
CA ILE A 22 -9.31 10.69 5.54
C ILE A 22 -9.03 9.52 4.62
N ARG A 23 -8.14 9.71 3.63
CA ARG A 23 -7.66 8.63 2.77
C ARG A 23 -6.16 8.75 2.56
N THR A 24 -5.41 7.80 3.10
CA THR A 24 -3.96 7.67 2.96
C THR A 24 -3.64 6.65 1.86
N PRO A 25 -2.76 6.98 0.90
CA PRO A 25 -2.24 6.00 -0.05
C PRO A 25 -1.43 4.90 0.64
N ILE A 26 -1.69 3.64 0.33
CA ILE A 26 -1.01 2.46 0.89
C ILE A 26 -0.43 1.61 -0.25
N ILE A 27 0.88 1.41 -0.22
CA ILE A 27 1.61 0.60 -1.20
C ILE A 27 2.02 -0.73 -0.57
N ALA A 28 1.61 -1.84 -1.15
CA ALA A 28 2.13 -3.17 -0.85
C ALA A 28 3.56 -3.28 -1.41
N LEU A 29 4.55 -3.58 -0.57
CA LEU A 29 5.93 -3.83 -1.01
C LEU A 29 6.35 -5.27 -0.64
N THR A 30 6.25 -6.18 -1.60
CA THR A 30 6.44 -7.63 -1.41
C THR A 30 7.78 -8.11 -1.94
N ALA A 31 8.18 -9.33 -1.60
CA ALA A 31 9.41 -9.94 -2.11
C ALA A 31 9.24 -10.57 -3.51
N ASN A 32 8.01 -10.90 -3.91
CA ASN A 32 7.70 -11.57 -5.18
C ASN A 32 6.31 -11.15 -5.70
N PHE A 33 6.05 -11.39 -6.99
CA PHE A 33 4.75 -11.15 -7.61
C PHE A 33 3.89 -12.43 -7.59
N ALA A 34 3.78 -13.07 -6.44
CA ALA A 34 2.88 -14.22 -6.32
C ALA A 34 1.42 -13.75 -6.47
N ALA A 35 0.62 -14.50 -7.22
CA ALA A 35 -0.78 -14.15 -7.48
C ALA A 35 -1.60 -14.01 -6.19
N GLU A 36 -1.33 -14.87 -5.20
CA GLU A 36 -1.93 -14.82 -3.86
C GLU A 36 -1.65 -13.47 -3.17
N GLY A 37 -0.39 -13.01 -3.21
CA GLY A 37 -0.01 -11.74 -2.58
C GLY A 37 -0.62 -10.51 -3.26
N LEU A 38 -0.90 -10.58 -4.56
CA LEU A 38 -1.65 -9.53 -5.28
C LEU A 38 -3.13 -9.54 -4.86
N GLN A 39 -3.75 -10.72 -4.80
CA GLN A 39 -5.14 -10.86 -4.38
C GLN A 39 -5.34 -10.36 -2.95
N ASP A 40 -4.48 -10.76 -2.01
CA ASP A 40 -4.50 -10.29 -0.63
C ASP A 40 -4.36 -8.75 -0.53
N ALA A 41 -3.48 -8.17 -1.35
CA ALA A 41 -3.29 -6.72 -1.40
C ALA A 41 -4.56 -6.00 -1.88
N MET A 42 -5.21 -6.55 -2.92
CA MET A 42 -6.46 -6.02 -3.46
C MET A 42 -7.61 -6.13 -2.45
N GLU A 43 -7.76 -7.29 -1.80
CA GLU A 43 -8.79 -7.52 -0.78
C GLU A 43 -8.59 -6.64 0.46
N ALA A 44 -7.34 -6.40 0.86
CA ALA A 44 -7.01 -5.44 1.91
C ALA A 44 -7.24 -3.98 1.49
N ARG A 45 -7.57 -3.71 0.21
CA ARG A 45 -7.72 -2.39 -0.39
C ARG A 45 -6.44 -1.54 -0.35
N MET A 46 -5.30 -2.15 -0.64
CA MET A 46 -4.06 -1.41 -0.94
C MET A 46 -4.17 -0.74 -2.32
N ASP A 47 -3.48 0.38 -2.50
CA ASP A 47 -3.58 1.23 -3.70
C ASP A 47 -2.63 0.79 -4.81
N LEU A 48 -1.44 0.31 -4.45
CA LEU A 48 -0.41 -0.13 -5.38
C LEU A 48 0.29 -1.37 -4.84
N HIS A 49 0.80 -2.20 -5.75
CA HIS A 49 1.62 -3.36 -5.42
C HIS A 49 2.96 -3.28 -6.15
N LEU A 50 4.05 -3.28 -5.37
CA LEU A 50 5.42 -3.22 -5.84
C LEU A 50 6.20 -4.42 -5.33
N THR A 51 7.15 -4.90 -6.12
CA THR A 51 8.06 -5.98 -5.75
C THR A 51 9.45 -5.46 -5.44
N LYS A 52 10.13 -6.18 -4.53
CA LYS A 52 11.56 -5.99 -4.25
C LYS A 52 12.41 -6.79 -5.25
N PRO A 53 13.63 -6.32 -5.56
CA PRO A 53 14.19 -5.03 -5.16
C PRO A 53 13.58 -3.88 -5.98
N ILE A 54 13.38 -2.73 -5.34
CA ILE A 54 13.00 -1.49 -6.01
C ILE A 54 14.13 -0.47 -5.86
N SER A 55 14.44 0.25 -6.94
CA SER A 55 15.46 1.29 -6.90
C SER A 55 14.93 2.53 -6.15
N LYS A 56 15.82 3.23 -5.43
CA LYS A 56 15.46 4.46 -4.71
C LYS A 56 14.84 5.53 -5.63
N PRO A 57 15.37 5.78 -6.86
CA PRO A 57 14.76 6.75 -7.77
C PRO A 57 13.33 6.38 -8.16
N ARG A 58 13.07 5.08 -8.45
CA ARG A 58 11.73 4.61 -8.79
C ARG A 58 10.77 4.73 -7.61
N PHE A 59 11.21 4.39 -6.40
CA PHE A 59 10.40 4.54 -5.19
C PHE A 59 10.05 6.01 -4.93
N ALA A 60 11.02 6.92 -5.04
CA ALA A 60 10.80 8.36 -4.87
C ALA A 60 9.79 8.91 -5.88
N GLN A 61 9.89 8.51 -7.16
CA GLN A 61 8.94 8.92 -8.18
C GLN A 61 7.51 8.48 -7.84
N ILE A 62 7.31 7.22 -7.45
CA ILE A 62 5.98 6.69 -7.10
C ILE A 62 5.37 7.46 -5.92
N VAL A 63 6.17 7.79 -4.91
CA VAL A 63 5.71 8.59 -3.77
C VAL A 63 5.29 10.00 -4.20
N LEU A 64 6.10 10.65 -5.06
CA LEU A 64 5.76 11.97 -5.60
C LEU A 64 4.45 11.93 -6.42
N ASP A 65 4.28 10.92 -7.26
CA ASP A 65 3.07 10.76 -8.08
C ASP A 65 1.82 10.61 -7.19
N LEU A 66 1.89 9.82 -6.13
CA LEU A 66 0.80 9.65 -5.17
C LEU A 66 0.48 10.93 -4.39
N CYS A 67 1.51 11.66 -3.95
CA CYS A 67 1.30 12.94 -3.25
C CYS A 67 0.56 13.95 -4.14
N ASN A 68 0.90 14.01 -5.43
CA ASN A 68 0.24 14.90 -6.39
C ASN A 68 -1.21 14.48 -6.68
N GLN A 69 -1.53 13.18 -6.64
CA GLN A 69 -2.90 12.68 -6.83
C GLN A 69 -3.83 13.02 -5.67
N VAL A 70 -3.33 13.15 -4.45
CA VAL A 70 -4.13 13.49 -3.26
C VAL A 70 -4.45 15.00 -3.18
N GLN A 71 -3.72 15.83 -3.92
CA GLN A 71 -3.92 17.29 -3.94
C GLN A 71 -4.92 17.80 -4.97
N ASN A 72 -5.40 16.94 -5.88
CA ASN A 72 -6.40 17.26 -6.91
C ASN A 72 -7.76 16.64 -6.56
#